data_AF-A0A9P1IBN4-F1
#
_entry.id   AF-A0A9P1IBN4-F1
#
_cell.length_a   1.000
_cell.length_b   1.000
_cell.length_c   1.000
_cell.angle_alpha   90.00
_cell.angle_beta   90.00
_cell.angle_gamma   90.00
#
_symmetry.space_group_name_H-M   'P 1'
#
loop_
_entity.id
_entity.type
_entity.pdbx_description
1 polymer ?
#
loop_
_entity_poly.entity_id
_entity_poly.type
_entity_poly.pdbx_seq_one_letter_code
_entity_poly.pdbx_strand_id
1 'polypeptide(L)'
;MSLKFLRVFGPSTSSRLFSGKIEVSTTGYSYKDGRGKTIAKYGVFWGLKDPKNILQRLPDGSTSISAMYTGILDAVNMAREQETTAPLVIYTDLNNEDFVKELSAHAKRDFYKRDNVTKMKHSEILKEIFTAIQGMDVQIIHRAASGTGKPNYVTEAIIKHIYNPPGSLEDPKEILIKTYCHKEDIGEIEARKLIYEGFCMNEKGQRSPKPSKFPECFVGVRCRSSNKGYIQAGYCSYWPNGEAGSGNVHRFSPFPITAYRATLAAIEEALKEAVENDIRNLIIVTSSAHFIQQWRDVWVHRKEEDRSSKRSRSFYNKIRDLVDKLDNVYFEFKIEHEEQSIYSEIARRCKEGIQYPLLGKDVSEYSLGIQDLTVQEPEEGIPVVRLFKTGSGLTSGVVWENQNEIINRPGIEANLISILEKVDRNEVIIRTDSEKLIKSVEAHLEIWKRNGWRNSLNKKIKREEIWEKIWKLKQTRKIYWQFMDELNEKDIEENRRIPNPMEKDVFVSKNSNE
;
A
#
# COMPACT_ATOMS: atom_id res chain seq x y z
N MET A 1 22.67 -19.07 -16.95
CA MET A 1 21.90 -20.08 -16.19
C MET A 1 20.52 -20.21 -16.81
N SER A 2 20.10 -21.46 -17.05
CA SER A 2 19.08 -21.87 -18.01
C SER A 2 17.66 -21.35 -17.73
N LEU A 3 17.05 -20.67 -18.70
CA LEU A 3 15.59 -20.46 -18.77
C LEU A 3 14.91 -21.82 -18.98
N LYS A 4 14.14 -22.30 -18.00
CA LYS A 4 13.25 -23.45 -18.19
C LYS A 4 11.90 -22.96 -18.75
N PHE A 5 11.74 -23.20 -20.06
CA PHE A 5 10.52 -23.48 -20.82
C PHE A 5 9.19 -22.81 -20.39
N LEU A 6 8.83 -21.77 -21.13
CA LEU A 6 7.44 -21.49 -21.50
C LEU A 6 6.86 -22.72 -22.26
N ARG A 7 5.87 -23.40 -21.68
CA ARG A 7 4.99 -24.28 -22.47
C ARG A 7 3.99 -23.40 -23.21
N VAL A 8 4.35 -23.02 -24.44
CA VAL A 8 3.41 -22.47 -25.43
C VAL A 8 2.77 -23.67 -26.12
N PHE A 9 1.50 -23.97 -25.84
CA PHE A 9 0.73 -24.90 -26.67
C PHE A 9 0.12 -24.13 -27.86
N GLY A 10 0.38 -24.65 -29.07
CA GLY A 10 -0.17 -24.16 -30.34
C GLY A 10 -1.63 -24.58 -30.57
N PRO A 11 -2.24 -24.18 -31.70
CA PRO A 11 -3.68 -24.17 -31.88
C PRO A 11 -4.21 -25.57 -32.19
N SER A 12 -5.17 -26.05 -31.41
CA SER A 12 -5.99 -27.20 -31.78
C SER A 12 -7.45 -26.77 -31.83
N THR A 13 -7.93 -26.54 -33.05
CA THR A 13 -9.34 -26.53 -33.43
C THR A 13 -9.96 -27.89 -33.09
N SER A 14 -10.78 -27.93 -32.04
CA SER A 14 -11.73 -29.00 -31.78
C SER A 14 -12.69 -28.52 -30.69
N SER A 15 -13.96 -28.37 -31.07
CA SER A 15 -15.10 -28.16 -30.20
C SER A 15 -15.19 -29.32 -29.20
N ARG A 16 -14.58 -29.16 -28.02
CA ARG A 16 -14.86 -29.99 -26.85
C ARG A 16 -15.42 -29.11 -25.75
N LEU A 17 -16.70 -29.33 -25.44
CA LEU A 17 -17.36 -28.89 -24.22
C LEU A 17 -16.56 -29.45 -23.03
N PHE A 18 -15.78 -28.60 -22.37
CA PHE A 18 -15.05 -28.97 -21.17
C PHE A 18 -15.81 -28.45 -19.94
N SER A 19 -16.41 -29.36 -19.18
CA SER A 19 -16.85 -29.08 -17.81
C SER A 19 -15.61 -28.82 -16.93
N GLY A 20 -15.54 -27.64 -16.30
CA GLY A 20 -14.46 -27.28 -15.36
C GLY A 20 -13.64 -26.03 -15.69
N LYS A 21 -14.10 -25.14 -16.59
CA LYS A 21 -13.47 -23.83 -16.83
C LYS A 21 -14.10 -22.74 -15.97
N ILE A 22 -13.33 -21.72 -15.59
CA ILE A 22 -13.83 -20.53 -14.90
C ILE A 22 -14.08 -19.44 -15.93
N GLU A 23 -15.30 -18.93 -15.98
CA GLU A 23 -15.70 -17.90 -16.93
C GLU A 23 -15.92 -16.57 -16.23
N VAL A 24 -15.47 -15.49 -16.86
CA VAL A 24 -15.66 -14.12 -16.39
C VAL A 24 -15.84 -13.19 -17.56
N SER A 25 -16.69 -12.19 -17.41
CA SER A 25 -16.92 -11.15 -18.43
C SER A 25 -16.43 -9.80 -17.92
N THR A 26 -15.72 -9.04 -18.75
CA THR A 26 -15.19 -7.72 -18.43
C THR A 26 -15.65 -6.68 -19.44
N THR A 27 -15.71 -5.43 -19.00
CA THR A 27 -15.98 -4.27 -19.87
C THR A 27 -15.16 -3.07 -19.46
N GLY A 28 -14.83 -2.19 -20.40
CA GLY A 28 -14.22 -0.89 -20.14
C GLY A 28 -14.73 0.19 -21.08
N TYR A 29 -15.20 1.30 -20.54
CA TYR A 29 -15.71 2.42 -21.34
C TYR A 29 -15.33 3.78 -20.75
N SER A 30 -15.32 4.81 -21.59
CA SER A 30 -15.08 6.19 -21.17
C SER A 30 -16.06 7.15 -21.82
N TYR A 31 -16.44 8.20 -21.10
CA TYR A 31 -17.31 9.28 -21.58
C TYR A 31 -16.87 10.62 -21.00
N LYS A 32 -17.28 11.73 -21.61
CA LYS A 32 -17.07 13.07 -21.04
C LYS A 32 -18.24 13.44 -20.14
N ASP A 33 -17.96 13.99 -18.97
CA ASP A 33 -19.00 14.52 -18.09
C ASP A 33 -19.51 15.90 -18.58
N GLY A 34 -20.52 16.44 -17.88
CA GLY A 34 -21.11 17.74 -18.21
C GLY A 34 -20.16 18.94 -18.08
N ARG A 35 -18.94 18.74 -17.55
CA ARG A 35 -17.87 19.75 -17.47
C ARG A 35 -16.75 19.46 -18.47
N GLY A 36 -16.96 18.54 -19.41
CA GLY A 36 -15.98 18.17 -20.45
C GLY A 36 -14.86 17.25 -19.97
N LYS A 37 -14.90 16.79 -18.71
CA LYS A 37 -13.86 15.94 -18.11
C LYS A 37 -14.07 14.48 -18.47
N THR A 38 -13.01 13.80 -18.90
CA THR A 38 -13.09 12.39 -19.30
C THR A 38 -13.14 11.47 -18.08
N ILE A 39 -14.20 10.67 -18.01
CA ILE A 39 -14.44 9.66 -16.99
C ILE A 39 -14.36 8.28 -17.65
N ALA A 40 -13.50 7.41 -17.13
CA ALA A 40 -13.46 6.00 -17.53
C ALA A 40 -13.92 5.08 -16.40
N LYS A 41 -14.61 4.01 -16.76
CA LYS A 41 -15.13 2.98 -15.86
C LYS A 41 -14.92 1.60 -16.46
N TYR A 42 -14.72 0.62 -15.60
CA TYR A 42 -14.65 -0.79 -15.99
C TYR A 42 -15.51 -1.65 -15.09
N GLY A 43 -15.89 -2.82 -15.57
CA GLY A 43 -16.63 -3.81 -14.81
C GLY A 43 -16.10 -5.21 -15.02
N VAL A 44 -16.28 -6.06 -14.02
CA VAL A 44 -15.95 -7.49 -14.05
C VAL A 44 -17.14 -8.25 -13.48
N PHE A 45 -17.61 -9.27 -14.20
CA PHE A 45 -18.80 -10.04 -13.88
C PHE A 45 -18.49 -11.54 -13.97
N TRP A 46 -18.59 -12.21 -12.83
CA TRP A 46 -18.30 -13.63 -12.64
C TRP A 46 -19.55 -14.50 -12.65
N GLY A 47 -20.73 -13.91 -12.46
CA GLY A 47 -21.98 -14.64 -12.45
C GLY A 47 -23.03 -13.99 -11.54
N LEU A 48 -24.22 -14.58 -11.52
CA LEU A 48 -25.33 -14.09 -10.70
C LEU A 48 -24.97 -14.16 -9.22
N LYS A 49 -25.12 -13.02 -8.51
CA LYS A 49 -24.82 -12.88 -7.07
C LYS A 49 -23.38 -13.25 -6.68
N ASP A 50 -22.45 -13.31 -7.63
CA ASP A 50 -21.06 -13.57 -7.31
C ASP A 50 -20.45 -12.32 -6.63
N PRO A 51 -19.90 -12.45 -5.41
CA PRO A 51 -19.34 -11.31 -4.67
C PRO A 51 -18.11 -10.68 -5.33
N LYS A 52 -17.52 -11.33 -6.34
CA LYS A 52 -16.41 -10.79 -7.14
C LYS A 52 -16.87 -9.81 -8.23
N ASN A 53 -18.17 -9.65 -8.44
CA ASN A 53 -18.69 -8.69 -9.40
C ASN A 53 -18.33 -7.26 -8.99
N ILE A 54 -17.70 -6.49 -9.88
CA ILE A 54 -17.28 -5.11 -9.61
C ILE A 54 -17.64 -4.16 -10.75
N LEU A 55 -17.90 -2.91 -10.40
CA LEU A 55 -17.96 -1.77 -11.31
C LEU A 55 -17.17 -0.62 -10.68
N GLN A 56 -16.10 -0.19 -11.33
CA GLN A 56 -15.16 0.79 -10.76
C GLN A 56 -14.84 1.92 -11.74
N ARG A 57 -14.46 3.07 -11.19
CA ARG A 57 -14.03 4.26 -11.92
C ARG A 57 -12.51 4.37 -11.90
N LEU A 58 -11.92 4.63 -13.05
CA LEU A 58 -10.48 4.92 -13.18
C LEU A 58 -10.18 6.41 -12.89
N PRO A 59 -8.89 6.76 -12.68
CA PRO A 59 -8.46 8.15 -12.56
C PRO A 59 -8.96 9.02 -13.71
N ASP A 60 -9.18 10.29 -13.39
CA ASP A 60 -9.66 11.26 -14.36
C ASP A 60 -8.71 11.40 -15.55
N GLY A 61 -9.27 11.47 -16.76
CA GLY A 61 -8.47 11.49 -18.00
C GLY A 61 -8.08 10.11 -18.53
N SER A 62 -8.42 9.02 -17.83
CA SER A 62 -8.20 7.65 -18.33
C SER A 62 -9.03 7.35 -19.58
N THR A 63 -8.52 6.47 -20.45
CA THR A 63 -9.17 6.06 -21.70
C THR A 63 -10.02 4.79 -21.51
N SER A 64 -10.92 4.52 -22.46
CA SER A 64 -11.64 3.25 -22.55
C SER A 64 -10.70 2.05 -22.63
N ILE A 65 -9.60 2.16 -23.37
CA ILE A 65 -8.59 1.08 -23.50
C ILE A 65 -7.93 0.79 -22.15
N SER A 66 -7.55 1.82 -21.38
CA SER A 66 -7.06 1.62 -20.01
C SER A 66 -8.08 0.89 -19.15
N ALA A 67 -9.36 1.26 -19.24
CA ALA A 67 -10.45 0.62 -18.51
C ALA A 67 -10.60 -0.87 -18.88
N MET A 68 -10.53 -1.21 -20.16
CA MET A 68 -10.61 -2.59 -20.63
C MET A 68 -9.44 -3.42 -20.08
N TYR A 69 -8.20 -2.91 -20.17
CA TYR A 69 -7.03 -3.59 -19.62
C TYR A 69 -7.12 -3.75 -18.09
N THR A 70 -7.63 -2.75 -17.36
CA THR A 70 -7.83 -2.88 -15.91
C THR A 70 -8.87 -3.95 -15.59
N GLY A 71 -9.98 -4.03 -16.32
CA GLY A 71 -10.96 -5.10 -16.14
C GLY A 71 -10.37 -6.49 -16.34
N ILE A 72 -9.53 -6.67 -17.37
CA ILE A 72 -8.82 -7.94 -17.61
C ILE A 72 -7.84 -8.24 -16.47
N LEU A 73 -7.01 -7.29 -16.07
CA LEU A 73 -6.02 -7.47 -15.00
C LEU A 73 -6.69 -7.86 -13.67
N ASP A 74 -7.77 -7.17 -13.33
CA ASP A 74 -8.54 -7.44 -12.11
C ASP A 74 -9.18 -8.83 -12.15
N ALA A 75 -9.72 -9.23 -13.31
CA ALA A 75 -10.27 -10.58 -13.48
C ALA A 75 -9.19 -11.66 -13.27
N VAL A 76 -8.00 -11.48 -13.85
CA VAL A 76 -6.86 -12.41 -13.66
C VAL A 76 -6.42 -12.46 -12.20
N ASN A 77 -6.27 -11.31 -11.54
CA ASN A 77 -5.85 -11.26 -10.13
C ASN A 77 -6.86 -11.94 -9.21
N MET A 78 -8.16 -11.71 -9.42
CA MET A 78 -9.22 -12.38 -8.65
C MET A 78 -9.24 -13.89 -8.86
N ALA A 79 -9.00 -14.38 -10.08
CA ALA A 79 -8.89 -15.82 -10.33
C ALA A 79 -7.64 -16.42 -9.66
N ARG A 80 -6.51 -15.70 -9.71
CA ARG A 80 -5.24 -16.14 -9.11
C ARG A 80 -5.34 -16.27 -7.59
N GLU A 81 -6.08 -15.39 -6.93
CA GLU A 81 -6.38 -15.50 -5.50
C GLU A 81 -7.16 -16.78 -5.13
N GLN A 82 -7.80 -17.44 -6.09
CA GLN A 82 -8.49 -18.71 -5.86
C GLN A 82 -7.57 -19.94 -5.93
N GLU A 83 -6.29 -19.75 -6.29
CA GLU A 83 -5.28 -20.83 -6.48
C GLU A 83 -5.80 -22.03 -7.30
N THR A 84 -6.71 -21.76 -8.22
CA THR A 84 -7.34 -22.75 -9.07
C THR A 84 -6.44 -23.12 -10.24
N THR A 85 -6.35 -24.42 -10.54
CA THR A 85 -5.69 -24.92 -11.76
C THR A 85 -6.64 -24.96 -12.96
N ALA A 86 -7.90 -24.55 -12.77
CA ALA A 86 -8.89 -24.53 -13.84
C ALA A 86 -8.55 -23.44 -14.89
N PRO A 87 -8.75 -23.72 -16.19
CA PRO A 87 -8.57 -22.71 -17.22
C PRO A 87 -9.51 -21.52 -17.01
N LEU A 88 -8.97 -20.30 -17.08
CA LEU A 88 -9.72 -19.04 -16.97
C LEU A 88 -10.05 -18.52 -18.36
N VAL A 89 -11.33 -18.30 -18.64
CA VAL A 89 -11.82 -17.71 -19.87
C VAL A 89 -12.41 -16.34 -19.58
N ILE A 90 -11.80 -15.29 -20.13
CA ILE A 90 -12.19 -13.89 -19.97
C ILE A 90 -12.86 -13.41 -21.25
N TYR A 91 -14.15 -13.10 -21.19
CA TYR A 91 -14.88 -12.44 -22.27
C TYR A 91 -14.75 -10.93 -22.12
N THR A 92 -14.28 -10.21 -23.14
CA THR A 92 -14.01 -8.77 -23.06
C THR A 92 -14.48 -8.03 -24.31
N ASP A 93 -14.83 -6.76 -24.15
CA ASP A 93 -15.11 -5.81 -25.24
C ASP A 93 -13.84 -5.32 -25.96
N LEU A 94 -12.65 -5.71 -25.49
CA LEU A 94 -11.40 -5.49 -26.21
C LEU A 94 -11.41 -6.28 -27.52
N ASN A 95 -11.46 -5.56 -28.63
CA ASN A 95 -11.38 -6.14 -29.97
C ASN A 95 -9.92 -6.55 -30.31
N ASN A 96 -9.45 -7.62 -29.69
CA ASN A 96 -8.15 -8.24 -29.97
C ASN A 96 -8.17 -9.73 -29.62
N GLU A 97 -8.33 -10.58 -30.63
CA GLU A 97 -8.39 -12.05 -30.46
C GLU A 97 -7.03 -12.69 -30.16
N ASP A 98 -5.93 -12.07 -30.60
CA ASP A 98 -4.56 -12.56 -30.43
C ASP A 98 -3.85 -11.93 -29.22
N PHE A 99 -4.60 -11.27 -28.33
CA PHE A 99 -4.04 -10.41 -27.29
C PHE A 99 -2.96 -11.08 -26.43
N VAL A 100 -3.17 -12.32 -25.97
CA VAL A 100 -2.20 -13.06 -25.13
C VAL A 100 -0.90 -13.36 -25.89
N LYS A 101 -1.01 -13.68 -27.19
CA LYS A 101 0.12 -13.95 -28.08
C LYS A 101 0.92 -12.68 -28.36
N GLU A 102 0.23 -11.57 -28.63
CA GLU A 102 0.86 -10.26 -28.79
C GLU A 102 1.57 -9.83 -27.50
N LEU A 103 0.92 -10.01 -26.36
CA LEU A 103 1.48 -9.68 -25.05
C LEU A 103 2.81 -10.38 -24.80
N SER A 104 2.90 -11.66 -25.17
CA SER A 104 4.15 -12.44 -25.11
C SER A 104 5.22 -11.91 -26.07
N ALA A 105 4.83 -11.46 -27.27
CA ALA A 105 5.76 -10.84 -28.23
C ALA A 105 6.23 -9.44 -27.79
N HIS A 106 5.40 -8.70 -27.04
CA HIS A 106 5.77 -7.42 -26.45
C HIS A 106 6.71 -7.59 -25.26
N ALA A 107 6.48 -8.59 -24.40
CA ALA A 107 7.35 -8.90 -23.26
C ALA A 107 8.80 -9.20 -23.68
N LYS A 108 9.01 -9.86 -24.83
CA LYS A 108 10.36 -10.11 -25.39
C LYS A 108 11.17 -8.83 -25.68
N ARG A 109 10.51 -7.68 -25.78
CA ARG A 109 11.11 -6.37 -26.05
C ARG A 109 10.82 -5.37 -24.94
N ASP A 110 10.53 -5.87 -23.74
CA ASP A 110 10.14 -5.07 -22.56
C ASP A 110 9.06 -4.02 -22.85
N PHE A 111 8.08 -4.38 -23.69
CA PHE A 111 6.97 -3.51 -24.09
C PHE A 111 7.41 -2.20 -24.78
N TYR A 112 8.54 -2.22 -25.49
CA TYR A 112 8.91 -1.23 -26.49
C TYR A 112 8.31 -1.58 -27.86
N LYS A 113 8.14 -0.55 -28.70
CA LYS A 113 7.76 -0.73 -30.12
C LYS A 113 8.87 -1.47 -30.87
N ARG A 114 8.62 -1.81 -32.14
CA ARG A 114 9.61 -2.50 -33.00
C ARG A 114 10.90 -1.69 -33.19
N ASP A 115 10.85 -0.39 -32.96
CA ASP A 115 12.00 0.52 -33.02
C ASP A 115 12.96 0.38 -31.82
N ASN A 116 12.56 -0.33 -30.75
CA ASN A 116 13.30 -0.46 -29.48
C ASN A 116 13.68 0.88 -28.81
N VAL A 117 13.05 1.99 -29.20
CA VAL A 117 13.29 3.33 -28.65
C VAL A 117 12.02 3.84 -27.96
N THR A 118 10.87 3.64 -28.59
CA THR A 118 9.60 4.19 -28.12
C THR A 118 8.88 3.17 -27.25
N LYS A 119 8.55 3.52 -26.01
CA LYS A 119 7.73 2.66 -25.15
C LYS A 119 6.29 2.57 -25.67
N MET A 120 5.68 1.39 -25.58
CA MET A 120 4.28 1.22 -26.01
C MET A 120 3.31 2.03 -25.13
N LYS A 121 2.19 2.46 -25.71
CA LYS A 121 1.09 3.02 -24.92
C LYS A 121 0.55 1.94 -23.97
N HIS A 122 0.23 2.32 -22.74
CA HIS A 122 -0.26 1.41 -21.70
C HIS A 122 0.73 0.27 -21.38
N SER A 123 2.03 0.45 -21.65
CA SER A 123 3.07 -0.57 -21.43
C SER A 123 3.10 -1.11 -19.98
N GLU A 124 2.78 -0.25 -19.01
CA GLU A 124 2.75 -0.58 -17.59
C GLU A 124 1.69 -1.66 -17.29
N ILE A 125 0.43 -1.41 -17.67
CA ILE A 125 -0.66 -2.35 -17.41
C ILE A 125 -0.55 -3.63 -18.25
N LEU A 126 -0.01 -3.52 -19.48
CA LEU A 126 0.30 -4.69 -20.30
C LEU A 126 1.35 -5.59 -19.63
N LYS A 127 2.39 -5.00 -19.04
CA LYS A 127 3.41 -5.73 -18.27
C LYS A 127 2.83 -6.37 -17.01
N GLU A 128 1.92 -5.70 -16.32
CA GLU A 128 1.22 -6.26 -15.16
C GLU A 128 0.34 -7.44 -15.55
N ILE A 129 -0.45 -7.33 -16.62
CA ILE A 129 -1.26 -8.44 -17.15
C ILE A 129 -0.34 -9.61 -17.52
N PHE A 130 0.74 -9.35 -18.25
CA PHE A 130 1.69 -10.39 -18.67
C PHE A 130 2.27 -11.15 -17.48
N THR A 131 2.62 -10.42 -16.42
CA THR A 131 3.17 -11.01 -15.20
C THR A 131 2.10 -11.79 -14.44
N ALA A 132 0.87 -11.26 -14.37
CA ALA A 132 -0.22 -11.88 -13.62
C ALA A 132 -0.71 -13.19 -14.26
N ILE A 133 -0.68 -13.31 -15.59
CA ILE A 133 -1.09 -14.53 -16.30
C ILE A 133 -0.02 -15.64 -16.31
N GLN A 134 1.22 -15.36 -15.88
CA GLN A 134 2.27 -16.39 -15.87
C GLN A 134 1.87 -17.57 -14.98
N GLY A 135 1.92 -18.78 -15.52
CA GLY A 135 1.56 -20.00 -14.80
C GLY A 135 0.05 -20.28 -14.72
N MET A 136 -0.79 -19.48 -15.39
CA MET A 136 -2.22 -19.71 -15.52
C MET A 136 -2.58 -20.11 -16.96
N ASP A 137 -3.56 -21.00 -17.13
CA ASP A 137 -4.19 -21.23 -18.43
C ASP A 137 -5.28 -20.19 -18.65
N VAL A 138 -4.96 -19.11 -19.37
CA VAL A 138 -5.86 -17.96 -19.59
C VAL A 138 -6.18 -17.79 -21.06
N GLN A 139 -7.48 -17.74 -21.38
CA GLN A 139 -8.00 -17.41 -22.70
C GLN A 139 -8.75 -16.08 -22.62
N ILE A 140 -8.41 -15.13 -23.49
CA ILE A 140 -9.12 -13.85 -23.60
C ILE A 140 -9.87 -13.87 -24.93
N ILE A 141 -11.19 -13.78 -24.85
CA ILE A 141 -12.10 -13.91 -25.99
C ILE A 141 -12.83 -12.59 -26.18
N HIS A 142 -12.74 -12.04 -27.40
CA HIS A 142 -13.51 -10.85 -27.76
C HIS A 142 -15.01 -11.17 -27.80
N ARG A 143 -15.81 -10.37 -27.10
CA ARG A 143 -17.28 -10.38 -27.14
C ARG A 143 -17.77 -8.94 -27.21
N ALA A 144 -18.27 -8.55 -28.39
CA ALA A 144 -18.70 -7.19 -28.67
C ALA A 144 -19.75 -6.68 -27.67
N ALA A 145 -19.62 -5.41 -27.26
CA ALA A 145 -20.65 -4.72 -26.49
C ALA A 145 -21.90 -4.50 -27.35
N SER A 146 -23.10 -4.69 -26.78
CA SER A 146 -24.37 -4.31 -27.41
C SER A 146 -24.33 -2.85 -27.86
N GLY A 147 -24.78 -2.57 -29.09
CA GLY A 147 -24.53 -1.33 -29.84
C GLY A 147 -24.86 0.00 -29.16
N THR A 148 -24.41 1.09 -29.81
CA THR A 148 -24.39 2.48 -29.34
C THR A 148 -25.65 2.91 -28.59
N GLY A 149 -25.49 3.38 -27.34
CA GLY A 149 -26.56 3.97 -26.53
C GLY A 149 -27.16 3.05 -25.46
N LYS A 150 -26.76 1.78 -25.40
CA LYS A 150 -27.13 0.85 -24.31
C LYS A 150 -25.91 0.54 -23.42
N PRO A 151 -26.09 0.35 -22.10
CA PRO A 151 -25.00 -0.12 -21.26
C PRO A 151 -24.49 -1.49 -21.75
N ASN A 152 -23.18 -1.73 -21.69
CA ASN A 152 -22.59 -3.02 -22.07
C ASN A 152 -23.30 -4.16 -21.31
N TYR A 153 -23.51 -5.35 -21.90
CA TYR A 153 -24.14 -6.50 -21.23
C TYR A 153 -23.54 -6.82 -19.85
N VAL A 154 -22.24 -6.58 -19.64
CA VAL A 154 -21.57 -6.71 -18.33
C VAL A 154 -22.07 -5.64 -17.37
N THR A 155 -22.15 -4.38 -17.81
CA THR A 155 -22.67 -3.25 -17.04
C THR A 155 -24.17 -3.39 -16.80
N GLU A 156 -24.97 -3.82 -17.78
CA GLU A 156 -26.39 -4.13 -17.62
C GLU A 156 -26.61 -5.29 -16.66
N ALA A 157 -25.81 -6.36 -16.76
CA ALA A 157 -25.84 -7.45 -15.80
C ALA A 157 -25.53 -6.89 -14.40
N ILE A 158 -24.43 -6.17 -14.22
CA ILE A 158 -24.09 -5.63 -12.90
C ILE A 158 -25.19 -4.66 -12.39
N ILE A 159 -25.68 -3.73 -13.21
CA ILE A 159 -26.70 -2.72 -12.84
C ILE A 159 -28.06 -3.37 -12.56
N LYS A 160 -28.55 -4.26 -13.42
CA LYS A 160 -29.82 -4.97 -13.21
C LYS A 160 -29.81 -5.73 -11.89
N HIS A 161 -28.66 -6.31 -11.52
CA HIS A 161 -28.51 -7.07 -10.29
C HIS A 161 -28.24 -6.20 -9.05
N ILE A 162 -27.68 -4.99 -9.22
CA ILE A 162 -27.53 -4.02 -8.13
C ILE A 162 -28.84 -3.28 -7.83
N TYR A 163 -29.69 -3.03 -8.86
CA TYR A 163 -30.85 -2.14 -8.73
C TYR A 163 -32.23 -2.80 -8.90
N ASN A 164 -32.34 -4.02 -9.46
CA ASN A 164 -33.63 -4.70 -9.64
C ASN A 164 -33.50 -6.25 -9.69
N PRO A 165 -33.43 -6.94 -8.53
CA PRO A 165 -33.46 -8.40 -8.51
C PRO A 165 -34.85 -8.91 -8.97
N PRO A 166 -34.92 -9.88 -9.89
CA PRO A 166 -36.20 -10.50 -10.22
C PRO A 166 -36.65 -11.38 -9.06
N GLY A 167 -37.73 -10.97 -8.39
CA GLY A 167 -38.54 -11.87 -7.55
C GLY A 167 -38.43 -11.75 -6.02
N SER A 168 -38.15 -10.59 -5.43
CA SER A 168 -38.32 -10.42 -3.97
C SER A 168 -39.12 -9.17 -3.63
N LEU A 169 -40.28 -9.37 -3.00
CA LEU A 169 -41.17 -8.36 -2.40
C LEU A 169 -40.58 -7.73 -1.12
N GLU A 170 -39.29 -7.43 -1.09
CA GLU A 170 -38.64 -6.69 0.00
C GLU A 170 -38.05 -5.39 -0.55
N ASP A 171 -38.22 -4.31 0.23
CA ASP A 171 -37.79 -2.96 -0.14
C ASP A 171 -36.29 -2.96 -0.53
N PRO A 172 -35.92 -2.50 -1.74
CA PRO A 172 -34.53 -2.46 -2.21
C PRO A 172 -33.56 -1.73 -1.27
N LYS A 173 -34.06 -0.81 -0.44
CA LYS A 173 -33.25 -0.14 0.59
C LYS A 173 -32.76 -1.12 1.68
N GLU A 174 -33.54 -2.15 2.02
CA GLU A 174 -33.17 -3.12 3.06
C GLU A 174 -32.14 -4.17 2.59
N ILE A 175 -32.07 -4.45 1.28
CA ILE A 175 -31.13 -5.43 0.72
C ILE A 175 -29.75 -4.80 0.48
N LEU A 176 -29.68 -3.56 -0.03
CA LEU A 176 -28.40 -2.88 -0.28
C LEU A 176 -27.65 -2.51 1.00
N ILE A 177 -28.38 -2.33 2.11
CA ILE A 177 -27.82 -2.11 3.46
C ILE A 177 -27.17 -3.38 4.02
N LYS A 178 -27.47 -4.58 3.51
CA LYS A 178 -26.99 -5.85 4.08
C LYS A 178 -25.69 -6.39 3.50
N THR A 179 -25.17 -5.89 2.38
CA THR A 179 -24.12 -6.64 1.68
C THR A 179 -22.70 -6.28 2.09
N TYR A 180 -22.39 -5.05 2.51
CA TYR A 180 -21.05 -4.71 3.03
C TYR A 180 -21.05 -3.46 3.92
N CYS A 181 -20.28 -3.55 5.02
CA CYS A 181 -20.34 -2.75 6.27
C CYS A 181 -21.59 -3.01 7.12
N HIS A 182 -21.51 -4.07 7.95
CA HIS A 182 -22.46 -4.57 8.94
C HIS A 182 -23.77 -5.20 8.42
N LYS A 183 -23.70 -6.50 8.08
CA LYS A 183 -24.22 -7.53 9.00
C LYS A 183 -23.14 -8.62 9.12
N GLU A 184 -22.81 -8.89 10.38
CA GLU A 184 -21.94 -9.93 10.92
C GLU A 184 -21.26 -10.84 9.87
N ASP A 185 -19.93 -10.79 9.82
CA ASP A 185 -19.16 -11.87 9.22
C ASP A 185 -19.72 -13.20 9.76
N ILE A 186 -20.24 -14.07 8.90
CA ILE A 186 -20.85 -15.34 9.33
C ILE A 186 -19.85 -16.12 10.20
N GLY A 187 -18.55 -16.00 9.91
CA GLY A 187 -17.50 -16.55 10.75
C GLY A 187 -17.42 -15.90 12.14
N GLU A 188 -17.72 -14.62 12.27
CA GLU A 188 -17.80 -13.91 13.55
C GLU A 188 -19.02 -14.35 14.38
N ILE A 189 -20.19 -14.55 13.75
CA ILE A 189 -21.39 -15.08 14.43
C ILE A 189 -21.09 -16.48 15.00
N GLU A 190 -20.56 -17.37 14.16
CA GLU A 190 -20.27 -18.74 14.56
C GLU A 190 -19.16 -18.78 15.62
N ALA A 191 -18.13 -17.96 15.48
CA ALA A 191 -17.05 -17.89 16.46
C ALA A 191 -17.53 -17.39 17.82
N ARG A 192 -18.45 -16.41 17.87
CA ARG A 192 -19.01 -15.87 19.12
C ARG A 192 -19.82 -16.88 19.93
N LYS A 193 -20.22 -18.02 19.34
CA LYS A 193 -20.81 -19.14 20.10
C LYS A 193 -19.78 -19.87 20.97
N LEU A 194 -18.50 -19.78 20.63
CA LEU A 194 -17.40 -20.53 21.26
C LEU A 194 -16.38 -19.63 21.98
N ILE A 195 -16.29 -18.36 21.58
CA ILE A 195 -15.33 -17.38 22.10
C ILE A 195 -16.10 -16.36 22.95
N TYR A 196 -15.81 -16.31 24.24
CA TYR A 196 -16.40 -15.38 25.20
C TYR A 196 -15.40 -14.29 25.59
N GLU A 197 -15.87 -13.20 26.19
CA GLU A 197 -15.02 -12.08 26.60
C GLU A 197 -13.91 -12.49 27.58
N GLY A 198 -12.68 -12.05 27.33
CA GLY A 198 -11.49 -12.45 28.08
C GLY A 198 -10.89 -13.79 27.63
N PHE A 199 -11.43 -14.41 26.57
CA PHE A 199 -10.81 -15.59 25.97
C PHE A 199 -9.39 -15.25 25.50
N CYS A 200 -8.41 -15.95 26.05
CA CYS A 200 -6.99 -15.73 25.75
C CYS A 200 -6.31 -17.03 25.31
N MET A 201 -5.42 -16.93 24.32
CA MET A 201 -4.62 -18.04 23.82
C MET A 201 -3.20 -17.59 23.50
N ASN A 202 -2.26 -18.54 23.57
CA ASN A 202 -0.87 -18.33 23.18
C ASN A 202 -0.68 -18.44 21.66
N GLU A 203 0.56 -18.25 21.20
CA GLU A 203 0.96 -18.29 19.80
C GLU A 203 0.63 -19.64 19.13
N LYS A 204 0.63 -20.71 19.94
CA LYS A 204 0.30 -22.08 19.52
C LYS A 204 -1.22 -22.35 19.47
N GLY A 205 -2.05 -21.32 19.64
CA GLY A 205 -3.51 -21.45 19.65
C GLY A 205 -4.05 -22.16 20.89
N GLN A 206 -3.23 -22.43 21.90
CA GLN A 206 -3.66 -23.11 23.10
C GLN A 206 -4.23 -22.09 24.08
N ARG A 207 -5.43 -22.37 24.59
CA ARG A 207 -6.05 -21.54 25.63
C ARG A 207 -5.12 -21.46 26.84
N SER A 208 -4.84 -20.24 27.27
CA SER A 208 -3.89 -19.95 28.34
C SER A 208 -4.40 -18.77 29.17
N PRO A 209 -4.05 -18.69 30.47
CA PRO A 209 -4.37 -17.51 31.26
C PRO A 209 -3.64 -16.28 30.69
N LYS A 210 -4.29 -15.12 30.76
CA LYS A 210 -3.72 -13.85 30.31
C LYS A 210 -2.50 -13.49 31.18
N PRO A 211 -1.32 -13.23 30.59
CA PRO A 211 -0.16 -12.73 31.34
C PRO A 211 -0.40 -11.32 31.89
N SER A 212 -0.12 -11.08 33.17
CA SER A 212 -0.42 -9.77 33.80
C SER A 212 0.61 -8.67 33.53
N LYS A 213 1.79 -9.00 32.98
CA LYS A 213 2.93 -8.06 32.84
C LYS A 213 3.29 -7.74 31.39
N PHE A 214 2.59 -8.32 30.42
CA PHE A 214 2.94 -8.14 29.01
C PHE A 214 2.25 -6.87 28.47
N PRO A 215 2.93 -6.08 27.64
CA PRO A 215 2.34 -4.91 27.01
C PRO A 215 1.16 -5.30 26.12
N GLU A 216 0.12 -4.49 26.16
CA GLU A 216 -1.13 -4.72 25.43
C GLU A 216 -1.21 -3.83 24.20
N CYS A 217 -1.37 -4.43 23.03
CA CYS A 217 -1.68 -3.72 21.79
C CYS A 217 -3.13 -3.98 21.41
N PHE A 218 -3.93 -2.93 21.33
CA PHE A 218 -5.32 -3.00 20.91
C PHE A 218 -5.41 -2.79 19.40
N VAL A 219 -6.06 -3.71 18.70
CA VAL A 219 -6.32 -3.57 17.27
C VAL A 219 -7.76 -3.14 17.01
N GLY A 220 -7.95 -2.23 16.06
CA GLY A 220 -9.26 -1.69 15.73
C GLY A 220 -9.51 -1.58 14.24
N VAL A 221 -10.79 -1.65 13.88
CA VAL A 221 -11.27 -1.46 12.51
C VAL A 221 -12.56 -0.64 12.52
N ARG A 222 -12.67 0.31 11.60
CA ARG A 222 -13.95 0.95 11.25
C ARG A 222 -14.17 0.91 9.75
N CYS A 223 -15.43 0.77 9.40
CA CYS A 223 -15.89 0.44 8.07
C CYS A 223 -17.00 1.45 7.73
N ARG A 224 -16.90 2.09 6.56
CA ARG A 224 -17.86 3.09 6.09
C ARG A 224 -18.34 2.72 4.70
N SER A 225 -19.65 2.51 4.57
CA SER A 225 -20.31 2.43 3.27
C SER A 225 -20.78 3.82 2.84
N SER A 226 -20.69 4.12 1.56
CA SER A 226 -21.24 5.34 0.96
C SER A 226 -22.57 5.04 0.28
N ASN A 227 -23.43 6.07 0.15
CA ASN A 227 -24.72 5.98 -0.56
C ASN A 227 -24.58 5.54 -2.03
N LYS A 228 -23.36 5.52 -2.58
CA LYS A 228 -23.03 5.06 -3.95
C LYS A 228 -22.51 3.60 -3.98
N GLY A 229 -22.57 2.87 -2.87
CA GLY A 229 -22.14 1.47 -2.78
C GLY A 229 -20.63 1.26 -2.56
N TYR A 230 -19.83 2.31 -2.39
CA TYR A 230 -18.41 2.17 -2.07
C TYR A 230 -18.20 1.89 -0.60
N ILE A 231 -17.37 0.90 -0.31
CA ILE A 231 -16.96 0.53 1.04
C ILE A 231 -15.53 1.01 1.28
N GLN A 232 -15.31 1.65 2.42
CA GLN A 232 -14.01 2.08 2.89
C GLN A 232 -13.77 1.47 4.26
N ALA A 233 -12.52 1.12 4.56
CA ALA A 233 -12.16 0.69 5.89
C ALA A 233 -10.87 1.38 6.33
N GLY A 234 -10.83 1.77 7.60
CA GLY A 234 -9.64 2.22 8.31
C GLY A 234 -9.36 1.26 9.44
N TYR A 235 -8.09 1.02 9.73
CA TYR A 235 -7.66 0.14 10.80
C TYR A 235 -6.47 0.76 11.54
N CYS A 236 -6.27 0.36 12.79
CA CYS A 236 -5.15 0.83 13.60
C CYS A 236 -4.70 -0.22 14.62
N SER A 237 -3.47 -0.04 15.09
CA SER A 237 -2.92 -0.59 16.33
C SER A 237 -2.80 0.55 17.34
N TYR A 238 -3.04 0.25 18.62
CA TYR A 238 -2.99 1.23 19.69
C TYR A 238 -2.30 0.65 20.93
N TRP A 239 -1.24 1.32 21.37
CA TRP A 239 -0.45 0.98 22.56
C TRP A 239 -0.75 2.00 23.66
N PRO A 240 -1.59 1.67 24.65
CA PRO A 240 -2.08 2.64 25.63
C PRO A 240 -0.97 3.23 26.51
N ASN A 241 0.10 2.46 26.76
CA ASN A 241 1.21 2.90 27.61
C ASN A 241 2.42 3.39 26.79
N GLY A 242 2.29 3.50 25.46
CA GLY A 242 3.32 4.07 24.61
C GLY A 242 4.47 3.14 24.24
N GLU A 243 4.33 1.82 24.42
CA GLU A 243 5.43 0.85 24.25
C GLU A 243 6.01 0.84 22.83
N ALA A 244 5.16 1.08 21.82
CA ALA A 244 5.56 1.34 20.43
C ALA A 244 4.99 2.69 19.96
N GLY A 245 5.14 3.73 20.78
CA GLY A 245 4.47 5.01 20.58
C GLY A 245 2.95 4.86 20.73
N SER A 246 2.15 5.68 20.03
CA SER A 246 0.69 5.51 20.06
C SER A 246 0.19 4.39 19.14
N GLY A 247 1.06 3.71 18.37
CA GLY A 247 0.70 2.77 17.30
C GLY A 247 0.36 3.47 15.98
N ASN A 248 0.06 2.72 14.92
CA ASN A 248 -0.16 3.25 13.58
C ASN A 248 -1.63 3.22 13.15
N VAL A 249 -1.95 4.09 12.19
CA VAL A 249 -3.28 4.21 11.58
C VAL A 249 -3.14 4.08 10.08
N HIS A 250 -4.03 3.31 9.45
CA HIS A 250 -3.96 3.05 8.02
C HIS A 250 -5.34 3.02 7.37
N ARG A 251 -5.35 3.36 6.08
CA ARG A 251 -6.47 3.03 5.19
C ARG A 251 -6.32 1.62 4.65
N PHE A 252 -7.35 0.80 4.79
CA PHE A 252 -7.38 -0.51 4.15
C PHE A 252 -7.66 -0.34 2.64
N SER A 253 -6.70 -0.74 1.84
CA SER A 253 -6.75 -0.72 0.38
C SER A 253 -6.94 -2.09 -0.30
N PRO A 254 -6.55 -3.25 0.28
CA PRO A 254 -6.71 -4.53 -0.38
C PRO A 254 -8.18 -4.87 -0.67
N PHE A 255 -8.46 -5.43 -1.85
CA PHE A 255 -9.80 -5.88 -2.22
C PHE A 255 -9.98 -7.40 -2.02
N PRO A 256 -11.18 -7.89 -1.66
CA PRO A 256 -12.34 -7.15 -1.17
C PRO A 256 -12.09 -6.44 0.16
N ILE A 257 -12.66 -5.24 0.29
CA ILE A 257 -12.66 -4.47 1.53
C ILE A 257 -13.70 -5.11 2.46
N THR A 258 -13.21 -5.80 3.49
CA THR A 258 -14.05 -6.45 4.52
C THR A 258 -13.49 -6.11 5.89
N ALA A 259 -14.37 -6.01 6.89
CA ALA A 259 -13.96 -5.78 8.27
C ALA A 259 -12.95 -6.85 8.71
N TYR A 260 -13.20 -8.11 8.39
CA TYR A 260 -12.32 -9.22 8.73
C TYR A 260 -10.91 -9.09 8.14
N ARG A 261 -10.77 -8.78 6.84
CA ARG A 261 -9.44 -8.59 6.24
C ARG A 261 -8.72 -7.36 6.80
N ALA A 262 -9.46 -6.30 7.12
CA ALA A 262 -8.89 -5.15 7.81
C ALA A 262 -8.44 -5.51 9.24
N THR A 263 -9.15 -6.39 9.95
CA THR A 263 -8.71 -6.91 11.26
C THR A 263 -7.42 -7.70 11.13
N LEU A 264 -7.30 -8.57 10.13
CA LEU A 264 -6.05 -9.29 9.87
C LEU A 264 -4.89 -8.33 9.56
N ALA A 265 -5.14 -7.24 8.82
CA ALA A 265 -4.14 -6.22 8.58
C ALA A 265 -3.75 -5.45 9.85
N ALA A 266 -4.70 -5.17 10.74
CA ALA A 266 -4.43 -4.53 12.03
C ALA A 266 -3.56 -5.40 12.94
N ILE A 267 -3.83 -6.72 12.96
CA ILE A 267 -3.01 -7.69 13.70
C ILE A 267 -1.62 -7.82 13.08
N GLU A 268 -1.53 -7.91 11.74
CA GLU A 268 -0.26 -7.91 11.02
C GLU A 268 0.56 -6.66 11.38
N GLU A 269 -0.05 -5.49 11.45
CA GLU A 269 0.63 -4.24 11.77
C GLU A 269 1.07 -4.15 13.22
N ALA A 270 0.22 -4.52 14.18
CA ALA A 270 0.58 -4.57 15.60
C ALA A 270 1.80 -5.46 15.86
N LEU A 271 1.88 -6.61 15.19
CA LEU A 271 3.03 -7.51 15.29
C LEU A 271 4.29 -6.92 14.65
N LYS A 272 4.17 -6.21 13.53
CA LYS A 272 5.32 -5.50 12.93
C LYS A 272 5.86 -4.44 13.87
N GLU A 273 4.99 -3.64 14.46
CA GLU A 273 5.38 -2.61 15.44
C GLU A 273 6.13 -3.22 16.61
N ALA A 274 5.67 -4.37 17.11
CA ALA A 274 6.36 -5.08 18.18
C ALA A 274 7.78 -5.51 17.76
N VAL A 275 7.94 -6.09 16.56
CA VAL A 275 9.25 -6.48 16.03
C VAL A 275 10.15 -5.25 15.80
N GLU A 276 9.61 -4.16 15.26
CA GLU A 276 10.36 -2.92 14.98
C GLU A 276 10.84 -2.22 16.26
N ASN A 277 10.12 -2.38 17.37
CA ASN A 277 10.44 -1.78 18.68
C ASN A 277 11.06 -2.79 19.66
N ASP A 278 11.49 -3.97 19.19
CA ASP A 278 12.10 -5.05 20.00
C ASP A 278 11.24 -5.50 21.20
N ILE A 279 9.90 -5.41 21.06
CA ILE A 279 8.93 -5.91 22.04
C ILE A 279 8.74 -7.40 21.81
N ARG A 280 9.50 -8.23 22.55
CA ARG A 280 9.51 -9.69 22.39
C ARG A 280 8.30 -10.42 22.97
N ASN A 281 7.62 -9.81 23.93
CA ASN A 281 6.51 -10.40 24.68
C ASN A 281 5.32 -9.44 24.64
N LEU A 282 4.15 -9.88 24.16
CA LEU A 282 2.99 -8.99 24.04
C LEU A 282 1.65 -9.73 24.05
N ILE A 283 0.60 -8.94 24.28
CA ILE A 283 -0.80 -9.36 24.15
C ILE A 283 -1.45 -8.50 23.07
N ILE A 284 -1.98 -9.14 22.02
CA ILE A 284 -2.81 -8.49 21.01
C ILE A 284 -4.26 -8.64 21.43
N VAL A 285 -4.90 -7.52 21.71
CA VAL A 285 -6.31 -7.43 22.09
C VAL A 285 -7.14 -7.13 20.86
N THR A 286 -8.03 -8.04 20.49
CA THR A 286 -8.88 -7.94 19.28
C THR A 286 -10.35 -8.15 19.59
N SER A 287 -11.21 -7.49 18.83
CA SER A 287 -12.66 -7.64 18.90
C SER A 287 -13.25 -8.65 17.91
N SER A 288 -12.39 -9.39 17.18
CA SER A 288 -12.82 -10.43 16.26
C SER A 288 -12.69 -11.82 16.87
N ALA A 289 -13.82 -12.41 17.24
CA ALA A 289 -13.91 -13.81 17.63
C ALA A 289 -13.53 -14.72 16.46
N HIS A 290 -13.84 -14.32 15.22
CA HIS A 290 -13.54 -15.10 14.02
C HIS A 290 -12.03 -15.32 13.86
N PHE A 291 -11.22 -14.28 14.08
CA PHE A 291 -9.77 -14.42 14.04
C PHE A 291 -9.28 -15.42 15.08
N ILE A 292 -9.77 -15.30 16.32
CA ILE A 292 -9.38 -16.16 17.45
C ILE A 292 -9.67 -17.63 17.12
N GLN A 293 -10.87 -17.91 16.63
CA GLN A 293 -11.27 -19.26 16.25
C GLN A 293 -10.41 -19.81 15.10
N GLN A 294 -10.21 -19.03 14.03
CA GLN A 294 -9.42 -19.49 12.87
C GLN A 294 -7.96 -19.73 13.23
N TRP A 295 -7.35 -18.84 14.03
CA TRP A 295 -5.97 -19.03 14.48
C TRP A 295 -5.83 -20.35 15.23
N ARG A 296 -6.68 -20.58 16.23
CA ARG A 296 -6.73 -21.81 17.04
C ARG A 296 -6.95 -23.07 16.18
N ASP A 297 -8.03 -23.11 15.41
CA ASP A 297 -8.54 -24.36 14.83
C ASP A 297 -7.90 -24.74 13.49
N VAL A 298 -7.21 -23.78 12.85
CA VAL A 298 -6.83 -23.90 11.44
C VAL A 298 -5.37 -23.55 11.24
N TRP A 299 -4.97 -22.35 11.64
CA TRP A 299 -3.66 -21.80 11.28
C TRP A 299 -2.53 -22.27 12.18
N VAL A 300 -2.83 -22.84 13.34
CA VAL A 300 -1.81 -23.52 14.13
C VAL A 300 -1.79 -25.02 13.88
N HIS A 301 -2.94 -25.70 13.86
CA HIS A 301 -2.96 -27.16 13.94
C HIS A 301 -3.01 -27.92 12.59
N ARG A 302 -3.41 -27.29 11.47
CA ARG A 302 -3.54 -28.01 10.19
C ARG A 302 -2.26 -28.00 9.37
N LYS A 303 -1.99 -29.00 8.52
CA LYS A 303 -0.83 -28.94 7.61
C LYS A 303 -1.04 -27.89 6.53
N GLU A 304 0.06 -27.44 5.91
CA GLU A 304 0.02 -26.33 4.96
C GLU A 304 -0.82 -26.63 3.70
N GLU A 305 -0.85 -27.91 3.29
CA GLU A 305 -1.63 -28.46 2.18
C GLU A 305 -3.15 -28.37 2.46
N ASP A 306 -3.58 -28.58 3.72
CA ASP A 306 -4.98 -28.52 4.16
C ASP A 306 -5.53 -27.08 4.26
N ARG A 307 -4.65 -26.08 4.13
CA ARG A 307 -4.97 -24.65 4.22
C ARG A 307 -5.08 -23.97 2.84
N SER A 308 -4.82 -24.70 1.75
CA SER A 308 -4.68 -24.20 0.37
C SER A 308 -5.95 -23.52 -0.18
N SER A 309 -7.12 -23.82 0.38
CA SER A 309 -8.42 -23.31 -0.09
C SER A 309 -8.99 -22.13 0.72
N LYS A 310 -8.26 -21.57 1.71
CA LYS A 310 -8.83 -20.56 2.64
C LYS A 310 -8.52 -19.11 2.26
N ARG A 311 -9.58 -18.30 2.20
CA ARG A 311 -9.52 -16.83 1.99
C ARG A 311 -8.57 -16.19 3.01
N SER A 312 -7.82 -15.17 2.58
CA SER A 312 -6.87 -14.41 3.42
C SER A 312 -5.63 -15.19 3.90
N ARG A 313 -5.28 -16.31 3.26
CA ARG A 313 -4.07 -17.10 3.56
C ARG A 313 -2.79 -16.25 3.65
N SER A 314 -2.63 -15.28 2.74
CA SER A 314 -1.46 -14.40 2.72
C SER A 314 -1.30 -13.58 4.01
N PHE A 315 -2.40 -13.12 4.60
CA PHE A 315 -2.35 -12.42 5.89
C PHE A 315 -1.90 -13.36 7.01
N TYR A 316 -2.47 -14.55 7.09
CA TYR A 316 -2.10 -15.52 8.12
C TYR A 316 -0.65 -15.98 8.04
N ASN A 317 -0.13 -16.19 6.84
CA ASN A 317 1.27 -16.52 6.65
C ASN A 317 2.16 -15.42 7.21
N LYS A 318 1.89 -14.15 6.90
CA LYS A 318 2.66 -13.02 7.44
C LYS A 318 2.52 -12.87 8.96
N ILE A 319 1.31 -13.03 9.50
CA ILE A 319 1.06 -13.00 10.95
C ILE A 319 1.90 -14.08 11.63
N ARG A 320 1.91 -15.31 11.10
CA ARG A 320 2.76 -16.41 11.59
C ARG A 320 4.24 -16.06 11.51
N ASP A 321 4.70 -15.58 10.35
CA ASP A 321 6.12 -15.21 10.15
C ASP A 321 6.57 -14.09 11.10
N LEU A 322 5.65 -13.23 11.56
CA LEU A 322 5.92 -12.21 12.57
C LEU A 322 5.88 -12.77 13.99
N VAL A 323 4.90 -13.62 14.29
CA VAL A 323 4.81 -14.34 15.58
C VAL A 323 6.07 -15.18 15.82
N ASP A 324 6.59 -15.86 14.81
CA ASP A 324 7.81 -16.68 14.89
C ASP A 324 9.09 -15.87 15.18
N LYS A 325 9.04 -14.53 15.07
CA LYS A 325 10.15 -13.62 15.41
C LYS A 325 10.10 -13.11 16.85
N LEU A 326 9.01 -13.40 17.56
CA LEU A 326 8.71 -12.93 18.91
C LEU A 326 8.82 -14.11 19.89
N ASP A 327 9.06 -13.82 21.17
CA ASP A 327 9.27 -14.87 22.17
C ASP A 327 7.94 -15.42 22.69
N ASN A 328 7.01 -14.53 23.05
CA ASN A 328 5.69 -14.92 23.57
C ASN A 328 4.60 -13.97 23.05
N VAL A 329 3.64 -14.52 22.31
CA VAL A 329 2.53 -13.75 21.75
C VAL A 329 1.20 -14.34 22.24
N TYR A 330 0.37 -13.48 22.82
CA TYR A 330 -0.96 -13.85 23.25
C TYR A 330 -2.01 -13.08 22.44
N PHE A 331 -3.13 -13.74 22.14
CA PHE A 331 -4.29 -13.12 21.54
C PHE A 331 -5.45 -13.16 22.54
N GLU A 332 -6.00 -12.00 22.87
CA GLU A 332 -7.13 -11.84 23.77
C GLU A 332 -8.34 -11.29 23.02
N PHE A 333 -9.50 -11.92 23.21
CA PHE A 333 -10.78 -11.42 22.73
C PHE A 333 -11.41 -10.49 23.77
N LYS A 334 -11.75 -9.27 23.37
CA LYS A 334 -12.57 -8.34 24.17
C LYS A 334 -13.67 -7.72 23.35
N ILE A 335 -14.80 -7.44 23.99
CA ILE A 335 -15.90 -6.71 23.36
C ILE A 335 -15.59 -5.21 23.46
N GLU A 336 -15.79 -4.48 22.36
CA GLU A 336 -15.58 -3.03 22.36
C GLU A 336 -16.75 -2.34 23.06
N HIS A 337 -16.47 -1.66 24.17
CA HIS A 337 -17.43 -0.84 24.89
C HIS A 337 -17.08 0.64 24.70
N GLU A 338 -17.88 1.39 23.93
CA GLU A 338 -17.57 2.78 23.54
C GLU A 338 -17.43 3.76 24.72
N GLU A 339 -17.98 3.43 25.88
CA GLU A 339 -17.87 4.22 27.11
C GLU A 339 -16.44 4.21 27.70
N GLN A 340 -15.59 3.27 27.29
CA GLN A 340 -14.21 3.21 27.73
C GLN A 340 -13.33 4.14 26.87
N SER A 341 -12.42 4.86 27.52
CA SER A 341 -11.49 5.81 26.86
C SER A 341 -10.66 5.15 25.76
N ILE A 342 -10.26 3.89 25.95
CA ILE A 342 -9.44 3.14 24.98
C ILE A 342 -10.22 2.89 23.68
N TYR A 343 -11.46 2.39 23.77
CA TYR A 343 -12.24 2.05 22.56
C TYR A 343 -12.76 3.29 21.82
N SER A 344 -13.04 4.38 22.53
CA SER A 344 -13.36 5.66 21.89
C SER A 344 -12.17 6.23 21.12
N GLU A 345 -10.94 6.10 21.65
CA GLU A 345 -9.72 6.49 20.95
C GLU A 345 -9.46 5.60 19.72
N ILE A 346 -9.59 4.28 19.83
CA ILE A 346 -9.49 3.35 18.70
C ILE A 346 -10.50 3.71 17.60
N ALA A 347 -11.75 4.01 17.98
CA ALA A 347 -12.78 4.41 17.04
C ALA A 347 -12.43 5.73 16.33
N ARG A 348 -11.91 6.72 17.06
CA ARG A 348 -11.43 8.00 16.51
C ARG A 348 -10.32 7.77 15.48
N ARG A 349 -9.31 6.98 15.83
CA ARG A 349 -8.16 6.67 14.97
C ARG A 349 -8.55 5.89 13.72
N CYS A 350 -9.42 4.89 13.84
CA CYS A 350 -9.91 4.19 12.66
C CYS A 350 -10.71 5.11 11.71
N LYS A 351 -11.48 6.07 12.26
CA LYS A 351 -12.18 7.09 11.45
C LYS A 351 -11.21 8.00 10.72
N GLU A 352 -10.09 8.36 11.34
CA GLU A 352 -8.98 9.08 10.71
C GLU A 352 -8.37 8.26 9.57
N GLY A 353 -8.11 6.97 9.79
CA GLY A 353 -7.60 6.06 8.76
C GLY A 353 -8.50 5.92 7.52
N ILE A 354 -9.83 6.05 7.67
CA ILE A 354 -10.76 6.08 6.53
C ILE A 354 -10.52 7.31 5.64
N GLN A 355 -10.09 8.43 6.22
CA GLN A 355 -9.89 9.70 5.52
C GLN A 355 -8.56 9.73 4.76
N TYR A 356 -7.56 8.95 5.15
CA TYR A 356 -6.27 8.89 4.46
C TYR A 356 -6.43 8.55 2.97
N PRO A 357 -5.59 9.08 2.06
CA PRO A 357 -5.66 8.81 0.64
C PRO A 357 -5.40 7.33 0.33
N LEU A 358 -5.98 6.86 -0.77
CA LEU A 358 -5.61 5.54 -1.29
C LEU A 358 -4.22 5.61 -1.90
N LEU A 359 -3.32 4.77 -1.39
CA LEU A 359 -2.01 4.51 -1.97
C LEU A 359 -2.11 4.25 -3.47
N GLY A 360 -1.27 4.92 -4.28
CA GLY A 360 -1.28 4.79 -5.73
C GLY A 360 -2.30 5.66 -6.47
N LYS A 361 -3.29 6.23 -5.78
CA LYS A 361 -4.45 6.89 -6.41
C LYS A 361 -4.59 8.36 -6.06
N ASP A 362 -4.07 8.79 -4.92
CA ASP A 362 -4.16 10.17 -4.45
C ASP A 362 -2.81 10.63 -3.88
N VAL A 363 -2.29 11.73 -4.44
CA VAL A 363 -1.01 12.35 -4.09
C VAL A 363 -1.18 13.73 -3.46
N SER A 364 -2.40 14.09 -3.06
CA SER A 364 -2.72 15.41 -2.49
C SER A 364 -1.84 15.73 -1.27
N GLU A 365 -1.60 14.75 -0.39
CA GLU A 365 -0.72 14.91 0.79
C GLU A 365 0.75 15.21 0.45
N TYR A 366 1.20 14.92 -0.77
CA TYR A 366 2.56 15.28 -1.23
C TYR A 366 2.66 16.73 -1.71
N SER A 367 1.54 17.44 -1.86
CA SER A 367 1.47 18.75 -2.53
C SER A 367 1.70 19.94 -1.59
N LEU A 368 2.55 19.81 -0.58
CA LEU A 368 2.89 20.91 0.32
C LEU A 368 3.84 21.92 -0.37
N GLY A 369 3.53 23.21 -0.26
CA GLY A 369 4.39 24.29 -0.74
C GLY A 369 5.67 24.38 0.08
N ILE A 370 6.79 24.81 -0.52
CA ILE A 370 8.03 24.96 0.25
C ILE A 370 7.89 26.03 1.34
N GLN A 371 7.09 27.06 1.08
CA GLN A 371 6.82 28.17 1.99
C GLN A 371 6.15 27.69 3.28
N ASP A 372 5.29 26.66 3.19
CA ASP A 372 4.59 26.07 4.34
C ASP A 372 5.52 25.21 5.22
N LEU A 373 6.68 24.81 4.69
CA LEU A 373 7.63 23.90 5.34
C LEU A 373 8.87 24.61 5.90
N THR A 374 9.00 25.91 5.66
CA THR A 374 10.18 26.72 6.04
C THR A 374 9.82 27.82 7.02
N VAL A 375 10.74 28.14 7.92
CA VAL A 375 10.60 29.25 8.86
C VAL A 375 11.37 30.46 8.33
N GLN A 376 10.75 31.64 8.39
CA GLN A 376 11.40 32.88 7.96
C GLN A 376 12.32 33.47 9.04
N GLU A 377 11.87 33.50 10.30
CA GLU A 377 12.61 34.04 11.43
C GLU A 377 12.63 33.01 12.58
N PRO A 378 13.71 32.26 12.75
CA PRO A 378 13.83 31.31 13.85
C PRO A 378 14.21 32.03 15.16
N GLU A 379 13.91 31.41 16.29
CA GLU A 379 14.26 31.94 17.62
C GLU A 379 15.79 32.07 17.82
N GLU A 380 16.21 33.13 18.52
CA GLU A 380 17.62 33.37 18.85
C GLU A 380 18.20 32.24 19.74
N GLY A 381 19.40 31.78 19.40
CA GLY A 381 20.14 30.80 20.20
C GLY A 381 19.98 29.34 19.78
N ILE A 382 19.24 29.04 18.71
CA ILE A 382 19.19 27.69 18.10
C ILE A 382 20.39 27.52 17.15
N PRO A 383 21.12 26.39 17.18
CA PRO A 383 22.25 26.16 16.29
C PRO A 383 21.82 26.14 14.82
N VAL A 384 22.54 26.88 13.98
CA VAL A 384 22.31 26.96 12.53
C VAL A 384 23.36 26.14 11.79
N VAL A 385 22.89 25.29 10.90
CA VAL A 385 23.74 24.40 10.08
C VAL A 385 23.40 24.58 8.62
N ARG A 386 24.41 24.79 7.77
CA ARG A 386 24.27 24.85 6.31
C ARG A 386 24.51 23.48 5.71
N LEU A 387 23.59 23.03 4.87
CA LEU A 387 23.63 21.77 4.16
C LEU A 387 23.48 21.99 2.66
N PHE A 388 24.58 21.78 1.92
CA PHE A 388 24.64 22.01 0.48
C PHE A 388 24.47 20.71 -0.32
N LYS A 389 23.59 20.72 -1.32
CA LYS A 389 23.37 19.58 -2.22
C LYS A 389 24.45 19.50 -3.30
N THR A 390 24.55 18.33 -3.93
CA THR A 390 25.41 18.16 -5.11
C THR A 390 24.75 18.76 -6.35
N GLY A 391 25.53 19.45 -7.19
CA GLY A 391 25.09 19.89 -8.53
C GLY A 391 24.41 21.27 -8.57
N SER A 392 24.54 22.10 -7.53
CA SER A 392 24.07 23.50 -7.49
C SER A 392 25.15 24.54 -7.85
N GLY A 393 26.33 24.09 -8.30
CA GLY A 393 27.50 24.97 -8.50
C GLY A 393 28.31 25.19 -7.22
N LEU A 394 27.84 24.68 -6.08
CA LEU A 394 28.52 24.67 -4.79
C LEU A 394 29.07 23.28 -4.44
N THR A 395 30.08 23.23 -3.58
CA THR A 395 30.63 21.96 -3.06
C THR A 395 29.64 21.37 -2.06
N SER A 396 29.22 20.12 -2.27
CA SER A 396 28.29 19.45 -1.35
C SER A 396 28.95 19.18 0.00
N GLY A 397 28.23 19.41 1.09
CA GLY A 397 28.73 19.18 2.44
C GLY A 397 27.94 19.95 3.50
N VAL A 398 28.46 19.92 4.72
CA VAL A 398 27.87 20.53 5.91
C VAL A 398 28.84 21.52 6.51
N VAL A 399 28.35 22.69 6.89
CA VAL A 399 29.09 23.72 7.64
C VAL A 399 28.25 24.20 8.81
N TRP A 400 28.84 24.21 10.00
CA TRP A 400 28.18 24.66 11.23
C TRP A 400 28.48 26.15 11.46
N GLU A 401 27.46 26.96 11.75
CA GLU A 401 27.72 28.34 12.18
C GLU A 401 28.51 28.33 13.48
N ASN A 402 29.71 28.91 13.46
CA ASN A 402 30.63 29.05 14.58
C ASN A 402 31.46 27.79 14.95
N GLN A 403 31.56 26.79 14.06
CA GLN A 403 32.53 25.70 14.20
C GLN A 403 33.31 25.48 12.90
N ASN A 404 34.62 25.23 12.99
CA ASN A 404 35.49 24.94 11.83
C ASN A 404 35.33 23.50 11.29
N GLU A 405 34.27 22.79 11.69
CA GLU A 405 34.12 21.38 11.38
C GLU A 405 33.29 21.18 10.12
N ILE A 406 33.83 20.39 9.20
CA ILE A 406 33.26 20.16 7.88
C ILE A 406 32.92 18.68 7.76
N ILE A 407 31.64 18.40 7.50
CA ILE A 407 31.18 17.03 7.26
C ILE A 407 30.84 16.90 5.77
N ASN A 408 31.50 15.97 5.10
CA ASN A 408 31.22 15.68 3.68
C ASN A 408 31.10 14.17 3.49
N ARG A 409 29.86 13.67 3.58
CA ARG A 409 29.51 12.27 3.28
C ARG A 409 28.84 12.16 1.90
N PRO A 410 28.96 11.01 1.22
CA PRO A 410 28.28 10.78 -0.05
C PRO A 410 26.75 10.81 0.09
N GLY A 411 26.13 11.85 -0.46
CA GLY A 411 24.68 12.04 -0.46
C GLY A 411 24.17 12.95 0.66
N ILE A 412 23.23 13.81 0.30
CA ILE A 412 22.69 14.83 1.19
C ILE A 412 21.96 14.23 2.41
N GLU A 413 21.38 13.04 2.26
CA GLU A 413 20.67 12.33 3.33
C GLU A 413 21.64 11.84 4.41
N ALA A 414 22.84 11.40 4.03
CA ALA A 414 23.88 10.95 4.98
C ALA A 414 24.48 12.14 5.76
N ASN A 415 24.60 13.30 5.12
CA ASN A 415 24.98 14.55 5.77
C ASN A 415 23.91 14.97 6.78
N LEU A 416 22.61 14.90 6.42
CA LEU A 416 21.52 15.18 7.36
C LEU A 416 21.57 14.28 8.61
N ILE A 417 21.79 12.97 8.45
CA ILE A 417 21.97 12.06 9.60
C ILE A 417 23.12 12.54 10.50
N SER A 418 24.24 12.93 9.91
CA SER A 418 25.42 13.37 10.68
C SER A 418 25.14 14.66 11.45
N ILE A 419 24.34 15.56 10.88
CA ILE A 419 23.86 16.75 11.60
C ILE A 419 23.02 16.29 12.79
N LEU A 420 21.96 15.51 12.53
CA LEU A 420 21.03 15.09 13.57
C LEU A 420 21.73 14.30 14.68
N GLU A 421 22.65 13.40 14.38
CA GLU A 421 23.41 12.66 15.40
C GLU A 421 24.27 13.56 16.29
N LYS A 422 24.77 14.67 15.76
CA LYS A 422 25.72 15.55 16.44
C LYS A 422 25.07 16.69 17.23
N VAL A 423 23.87 17.15 16.85
CA VAL A 423 23.21 18.24 17.58
C VAL A 423 22.94 17.78 19.02
N ASP A 424 23.61 18.44 19.98
CA ASP A 424 23.45 18.20 21.43
C ASP A 424 22.11 18.71 21.97
N ARG A 425 21.50 19.69 21.28
CA ARG A 425 20.18 20.25 21.60
C ARG A 425 19.07 19.48 20.89
N ASN A 426 17.86 19.55 21.46
CA ASN A 426 16.67 18.96 20.83
C ASN A 426 16.19 19.73 19.60
N GLU A 427 16.80 20.87 19.26
CA GLU A 427 16.36 21.74 18.18
C GLU A 427 17.55 22.20 17.32
N VAL A 428 17.34 22.27 16.01
CA VAL A 428 18.34 22.74 15.03
C VAL A 428 17.69 23.47 13.87
N ILE A 429 18.35 24.51 13.36
CA ILE A 429 17.99 25.15 12.09
C ILE A 429 18.89 24.59 11.00
N ILE A 430 18.29 23.96 9.99
CA ILE A 430 19.00 23.48 8.82
C ILE A 430 18.66 24.38 7.64
N ARG A 431 19.67 25.11 7.18
CA ARG A 431 19.62 25.93 5.98
C ARG A 431 20.11 25.11 4.80
N THR A 432 19.31 24.95 3.75
CA THR A 432 19.66 24.11 2.59
C THR A 432 19.12 24.62 1.27
N ASP A 433 19.85 24.36 0.19
CA ASP A 433 19.46 24.63 -1.20
C ASP A 433 18.66 23.48 -1.83
N SER A 434 18.30 22.46 -1.05
CA SER A 434 17.57 21.28 -1.50
C SER A 434 16.10 21.31 -1.09
N GLU A 435 15.25 21.92 -1.91
CA GLU A 435 13.79 21.86 -1.76
C GLU A 435 13.29 20.41 -1.64
N LYS A 436 13.88 19.52 -2.45
CA LYS A 436 13.55 18.09 -2.45
C LYS A 436 13.83 17.43 -1.10
N LEU A 437 14.91 17.80 -0.41
CA LEU A 437 15.22 17.26 0.92
C LEU A 437 14.16 17.72 1.92
N ILE A 438 13.88 19.02 1.97
CA ILE A 438 12.88 19.61 2.89
C ILE A 438 11.53 18.92 2.70
N LYS A 439 11.03 18.84 1.47
CA LYS A 439 9.78 18.13 1.15
C LYS A 439 9.83 16.65 1.54
N SER A 440 10.96 15.98 1.34
CA SER A 440 11.10 14.58 1.71
C SER A 440 11.02 14.37 3.23
N VAL A 441 11.63 15.24 4.03
CA VAL A 441 11.67 15.12 5.50
C VAL A 441 10.37 15.60 6.15
N GLU A 442 9.75 16.66 5.64
CA GLU A 442 8.54 17.22 6.24
C GLU A 442 7.24 16.68 5.66
N ALA A 443 7.13 16.55 4.33
CA ALA A 443 5.90 16.12 3.69
C ALA A 443 5.85 14.59 3.49
N HIS A 444 6.97 13.96 3.15
CA HIS A 444 6.94 12.58 2.66
C HIS A 444 7.25 11.52 3.72
N LEU A 445 8.13 11.79 4.69
CA LEU A 445 8.60 10.78 5.65
C LEU A 445 7.46 10.09 6.40
N GLU A 446 6.51 10.85 6.93
CA GLU A 446 5.36 10.28 7.66
C GLU A 446 4.47 9.45 6.75
N ILE A 447 4.25 9.92 5.51
CA ILE A 447 3.48 9.19 4.50
C ILE A 447 4.20 7.88 4.14
N TRP A 448 5.52 7.93 3.96
CA TRP A 448 6.34 6.78 3.63
C TRP A 448 6.33 5.75 4.75
N LYS A 449 6.55 6.16 6.01
CA LYS A 449 6.49 5.27 7.17
C LYS A 449 5.11 4.61 7.28
N ARG A 450 4.03 5.41 7.23
CA ARG A 450 2.64 4.91 7.26
C ARG A 450 2.34 3.93 6.13
N ASN A 451 3.03 4.02 5.01
CA ASN A 451 2.82 3.15 3.85
C ASN A 451 3.84 2.01 3.73
N GLY A 452 4.55 1.69 4.82
CA GLY A 452 5.54 0.62 4.86
C GLY A 452 6.74 0.91 3.95
N TRP A 453 7.23 2.15 4.02
CA TRP A 453 8.37 2.67 3.24
C TRP A 453 8.19 2.59 1.73
N ARG A 454 6.98 2.96 1.29
CA ARG A 454 6.61 3.02 -0.13
C ARG A 454 6.23 4.42 -0.54
N ASN A 455 6.62 4.78 -1.77
CA ASN A 455 6.24 6.05 -2.37
C ASN A 455 4.77 6.04 -2.82
N SER A 456 4.30 7.19 -3.34
CA SER A 456 2.94 7.35 -3.85
C SER A 456 2.54 6.32 -4.92
N LEU A 457 3.50 5.76 -5.66
CA LEU A 457 3.27 4.71 -6.67
C LEU A 457 3.37 3.28 -6.09
N ASN A 458 3.33 3.14 -4.77
CA ASN A 458 3.47 1.88 -4.03
C ASN A 458 4.81 1.15 -4.26
N LYS A 459 5.83 1.87 -4.75
CA LYS A 459 7.19 1.33 -4.93
C LYS A 459 8.00 1.54 -3.66
N LYS A 460 8.82 0.53 -3.32
CA LYS A 460 9.80 0.63 -2.22
C LYS A 460 10.71 1.85 -2.45
N ILE A 461 10.94 2.63 -1.40
CA ILE A 461 11.77 3.83 -1.49
C ILE A 461 13.23 3.41 -1.59
N LYS A 462 14.01 4.15 -2.40
CA LYS A 462 15.44 3.93 -2.50
C LYS A 462 16.12 4.35 -1.19
N ARG A 463 17.06 3.54 -0.70
CA ARG A 463 17.79 3.80 0.56
C ARG A 463 16.85 3.95 1.76
N GLU A 464 15.86 3.06 1.86
CA GLU A 464 14.89 3.01 2.97
C GLU A 464 15.53 3.12 4.36
N GLU A 465 16.61 2.37 4.60
CA GLU A 465 17.34 2.36 5.88
C GLU A 465 17.82 3.76 6.32
N ILE A 466 18.21 4.61 5.36
CA ILE A 466 18.64 6.00 5.63
C ILE A 466 17.44 6.85 6.05
N TRP A 467 16.31 6.73 5.33
CA TRP A 467 15.09 7.48 5.64
C TRP A 467 14.46 7.04 6.96
N GLU A 468 14.51 5.73 7.26
CA GLU A 468 14.08 5.20 8.56
C GLU A 468 14.91 5.79 9.69
N LYS A 469 16.23 5.86 9.53
CA LYS A 469 17.11 6.49 10.52
C LYS A 469 16.80 7.98 10.69
N ILE A 470 16.58 8.73 9.61
CA ILE A 470 16.19 10.15 9.68
C ILE A 470 14.86 10.30 10.44
N TRP A 471 13.86 9.48 10.13
CA TRP A 471 12.56 9.51 10.81
C TRP A 471 12.69 9.25 12.30
N LYS A 472 13.47 8.24 12.72
CA LYS A 472 13.75 7.95 14.14
C LYS A 472 14.42 9.13 14.84
N LEU A 473 15.44 9.74 14.22
CA LEU A 473 16.12 10.91 14.80
C LEU A 473 15.19 12.11 14.93
N LYS A 474 14.27 12.32 13.96
CA LYS A 474 13.26 13.38 13.95
C LYS A 474 12.26 13.25 15.10
N GLN A 475 11.95 12.03 15.58
CA GLN A 475 11.06 11.85 16.73
C GLN A 475 11.61 12.45 18.03
N THR A 476 12.94 12.57 18.13
CA THR A 476 13.63 13.12 19.30
C THR A 476 14.14 14.54 19.10
N ARG A 477 14.16 15.04 17.85
CA ARG A 477 14.76 16.33 17.48
C ARG A 477 13.85 17.13 16.58
N LYS A 478 13.61 18.37 16.95
CA LYS A 478 12.86 19.34 16.15
C LYS A 478 13.80 19.99 15.13
N ILE A 479 13.38 19.98 13.87
CA ILE A 479 14.12 20.56 12.76
C ILE A 479 13.36 21.78 12.27
N TYR A 480 14.04 22.92 12.18
CA TYR A 480 13.53 24.10 11.50
C TYR A 480 14.24 24.24 10.16
N TRP A 481 13.49 24.42 9.08
CA TRP A 481 14.06 24.53 7.74
C TRP A 481 14.14 25.97 7.27
N GLN A 482 15.28 26.33 6.69
CA GLN A 482 15.43 27.55 5.92
C GLN A 482 15.84 27.18 4.49
N PHE A 483 15.00 27.53 3.52
CA PHE A 483 15.33 27.29 2.12
C PHE A 483 16.22 28.41 1.58
N MET A 484 17.32 28.03 0.93
CA MET A 484 18.19 28.95 0.19
C MET A 484 17.59 29.19 -1.20
N ASP A 485 16.56 30.04 -1.27
CA ASP A 485 15.93 30.41 -2.55
C ASP A 485 16.93 31.19 -3.43
N GLU A 486 17.63 32.15 -2.80
CA GLU A 486 18.80 32.83 -3.36
C GLU A 486 20.01 32.65 -2.44
N LEU A 487 21.19 32.40 -3.04
CA LEU A 487 22.44 32.30 -2.31
C LEU A 487 22.90 33.70 -1.88
N ASN A 488 23.03 33.91 -0.57
CA ASN A 488 23.65 35.14 -0.06
C ASN A 488 25.17 35.01 -0.01
N GLU A 489 25.87 36.14 0.14
CA GLU A 489 27.34 36.17 0.19
C GLU A 489 27.92 35.29 1.31
N LYS A 490 27.23 35.22 2.46
CA LYS A 490 27.62 34.38 3.60
C LYS A 490 27.55 32.89 3.25
N ASP A 491 26.50 32.46 2.54
CA ASP A 491 26.32 31.07 2.10
C ASP A 491 27.44 30.65 1.14
N ILE A 492 27.86 31.54 0.24
CA ILE A 492 28.99 31.32 -0.68
C ILE A 492 30.32 31.22 0.07
N GLU A 493 30.58 32.16 0.99
CA GLU A 493 31.82 32.20 1.76
C GLU A 493 31.99 30.96 2.66
N GLU A 494 30.93 30.54 3.33
CA GLU A 494 30.94 29.32 4.14
C GLU A 494 31.13 28.06 3.27
N ASN A 495 30.56 28.03 2.06
CA ASN A 495 30.74 26.88 1.16
C ASN A 495 32.20 26.69 0.72
N ARG A 496 32.96 27.77 0.53
CA ARG A 496 34.39 27.71 0.16
C ARG A 496 35.26 26.98 1.18
N ARG A 497 34.80 26.87 2.43
CA ARG A 497 35.50 26.10 3.47
C ARG A 497 35.50 24.62 3.13
N ILE A 498 34.49 24.10 2.42
CA ILE A 498 34.38 22.68 2.07
C ILE A 498 35.43 22.33 1.00
N PRO A 499 36.35 21.40 1.29
CA PRO A 499 37.39 21.01 0.32
C PRO A 499 36.77 20.45 -0.97
N ASN A 500 37.18 20.99 -2.11
CA ASN A 500 36.74 20.49 -3.42
C ASN A 500 37.49 19.18 -3.76
N PRO A 501 36.78 18.06 -4.00
CA PRO A 501 37.42 16.81 -4.41
C PRO A 501 38.23 16.93 -5.70
N MET A 502 37.87 17.84 -6.61
CA MET A 502 38.53 18.00 -7.93
C MET A 502 39.84 18.81 -7.88
N GLU A 503 40.14 19.53 -6.79
CA GLU A 503 41.38 20.32 -6.71
C GLU A 503 42.60 19.49 -6.28
N LYS A 504 42.40 18.31 -5.67
CA LYS A 504 43.50 17.44 -5.22
C LYS A 504 44.25 16.75 -6.37
N ASP A 505 43.61 16.54 -7.52
CA ASP A 505 44.22 15.83 -8.65
C ASP A 505 45.11 16.72 -9.54
N VAL A 506 45.14 18.05 -9.32
CA VAL A 506 45.96 18.98 -10.12
C VAL A 506 47.39 19.13 -9.56
N PHE A 507 47.61 18.81 -8.28
CA PHE A 507 48.92 18.97 -7.64
C PHE A 507 49.85 17.74 -7.75
N VAL A 508 49.34 16.57 -8.14
CA VAL A 508 50.16 15.34 -8.27
C VAL A 508 50.87 15.25 -9.63
N SER A 509 50.44 15.99 -10.65
CA SER A 509 51.03 15.95 -12.00
C SER A 509 52.13 16.97 -12.27
N LYS A 510 52.48 17.83 -11.31
CA LYS A 510 53.50 18.88 -11.50
C LYS A 510 54.86 18.66 -10.81
N ASN A 511 55.03 17.62 -9.99
CA ASN A 511 56.29 17.38 -9.25
C ASN A 511 57.01 16.07 -9.63
N SER A 512 56.98 15.66 -10.91
CA SER A 512 57.70 14.45 -11.37
C SER A 512 58.58 14.68 -12.60
N ASN A 513 59.07 15.91 -12.81
CA ASN A 513 60.15 16.20 -13.74
C ASN A 513 61.12 17.20 -13.10
N GLU A 514 62.01 16.71 -12.24
CA GLU A 514 63.37 17.24 -12.04
C GLU A 514 64.29 16.13 -11.50
#